data_AF-A0A6B2JVX2-F1
#
_entry.id   AF-A0A6B2JVX2-F1
#
_cell.length_a   1.000
_cell.length_b   1.000
_cell.length_c   1.000
_cell.angle_alpha   90.00
_cell.angle_beta   90.00
_cell.angle_gamma   90.00
#
_symmetry.space_group_name_H-M   'P 1'
#
loop_
_entity.id
_entity.type
_entity.pdbx_description
1 polymer ?
#
loop_
_entity_poly.entity_id
_entity_poly.type
_entity_poly.pdbx_seq_one_letter_code
_entity_poly.pdbx_strand_id
1 'polypeptide(L)'
;MPIDPAAFRHHPELIGRIKEPEDSFFRDLDVEEMSRMVVANGGPANWRYPDEMREELRRTALAGRQGDVWVFAYGSLMWDPGIFFHEVRRARLPGWSRQLCLVDRFGGRGTPEAPGLMAGLVPGGHCDGLAFRIAASEVEEETEQLFRREMLAPCYLPTFTPAETAEGEVEVLAFVADDSTEMIETGLPRQTQIRYIASGRGTLGTSLEYLAGVVDHFRAFGIHDDELEGLLTEVRTLTA
;
A
#
# COMPACT_ATOMS: atom_id res chain seq x y z
N MET A 1 12.05 -15.64 -11.26
CA MET A 1 12.97 -14.90 -12.13
C MET A 1 13.22 -13.59 -11.44
N PRO A 2 14.47 -13.14 -11.24
CA PRO A 2 14.71 -11.83 -10.64
C PRO A 2 14.22 -10.70 -11.54
N ILE A 3 13.90 -9.54 -10.97
CA ILE A 3 13.60 -8.32 -11.72
C ILE A 3 14.82 -7.97 -12.59
N ASP A 4 14.60 -7.70 -13.87
CA ASP A 4 15.66 -7.29 -14.78
C ASP A 4 16.29 -5.96 -14.29
N PRO A 5 17.61 -5.87 -14.10
CA PRO A 5 18.29 -4.62 -13.75
C PRO A 5 17.95 -3.43 -14.68
N ALA A 6 17.57 -3.69 -15.94
CA ALA A 6 17.12 -2.66 -16.89
C ALA A 6 15.81 -1.96 -16.46
N ALA A 7 15.01 -2.58 -15.60
CA ALA A 7 13.84 -1.95 -14.99
C ALA A 7 14.23 -0.73 -14.13
N PHE A 8 15.44 -0.72 -13.59
CA PHE A 8 15.98 0.32 -12.71
C PHE A 8 16.82 1.38 -13.44
N ARG A 9 16.80 1.43 -14.78
CA ARG A 9 17.65 2.33 -15.58
C ARG A 9 17.59 3.82 -15.18
N HIS A 10 16.44 4.27 -14.65
CA HIS A 10 16.24 5.65 -14.17
C HIS A 10 16.69 5.83 -12.71
N HIS A 11 16.65 4.75 -11.92
CA HIS A 11 16.95 4.75 -10.49
C HIS A 11 17.80 3.53 -10.07
N PRO A 12 19.07 3.41 -10.52
CA PRO A 12 19.92 2.28 -10.17
C PRO A 12 20.14 2.12 -8.66
N GLU A 13 19.97 3.20 -7.88
CA GLU A 13 20.10 3.19 -6.42
C GLU A 13 19.00 2.41 -5.69
N LEU A 14 17.92 2.06 -6.38
CA LEU A 14 16.80 1.27 -5.84
C LEU A 14 17.03 -0.25 -5.97
N ILE A 15 18.04 -0.69 -6.73
CA ILE A 15 18.40 -2.11 -6.84
C ILE A 15 18.75 -2.66 -5.46
N GLY A 16 18.13 -3.80 -5.11
CA GLY A 16 18.30 -4.44 -3.79
C GLY A 16 17.57 -3.75 -2.63
N ARG A 17 16.87 -2.64 -2.88
CA ARG A 17 15.97 -2.00 -1.91
C ARG A 17 14.49 -2.31 -2.15
N ILE A 18 14.17 -2.78 -3.35
CA ILE A 18 12.86 -3.31 -3.71
C ILE A 18 12.99 -4.84 -3.70
N LYS A 19 12.11 -5.50 -2.94
CA LYS A 19 12.10 -6.94 -2.77
C LYS A 19 11.72 -7.63 -4.08
N GLU A 20 12.41 -8.72 -4.38
CA GLU A 20 12.07 -9.59 -5.49
C GLU A 20 10.66 -10.20 -5.28
N PRO A 21 9.83 -10.32 -6.32
CA PRO A 21 8.47 -10.85 -6.18
C PRO A 21 8.44 -12.25 -5.57
N GLU A 22 9.43 -13.09 -5.90
CA GLU A 22 9.53 -14.47 -5.37
C GLU A 22 9.81 -14.53 -3.86
N ASP A 23 10.39 -13.47 -3.29
CA ASP A 23 10.64 -13.36 -1.84
C ASP A 23 9.51 -12.61 -1.11
N SER A 24 8.53 -12.10 -1.84
CA SER A 24 7.43 -11.31 -1.30
C SER A 24 6.42 -12.19 -0.58
N PHE A 25 6.08 -11.81 0.65
CA PHE A 25 4.94 -12.39 1.38
C PHE A 25 3.62 -12.21 0.62
N PHE A 26 3.53 -11.18 -0.23
CA PHE A 26 2.30 -10.81 -0.91
C PHE A 26 2.13 -11.45 -2.29
N ARG A 27 3.19 -12.00 -2.89
CA ARG A 27 3.14 -12.57 -4.25
C ARG A 27 2.18 -13.75 -4.34
N ASP A 28 2.20 -14.63 -3.34
CA ASP A 28 1.33 -15.81 -3.25
C ASP A 28 0.53 -15.77 -1.95
N LEU A 29 -0.05 -14.61 -1.64
CA LEU A 29 -0.79 -14.38 -0.42
C LEU A 29 -1.92 -15.43 -0.25
N ASP A 30 -1.79 -16.31 0.73
CA ASP A 30 -2.84 -17.27 1.11
C ASP A 30 -3.96 -16.54 1.85
N VAL A 31 -4.95 -16.10 1.08
CA VAL A 31 -6.13 -15.39 1.56
C VAL A 31 -6.98 -16.27 2.48
N GLU A 32 -6.99 -17.60 2.29
CA GLU A 32 -7.75 -18.52 3.14
C GLU A 32 -7.09 -18.70 4.50
N GLU A 33 -5.77 -18.86 4.54
CA GLU A 33 -5.01 -18.86 5.79
C GLU A 33 -5.19 -17.57 6.56
N MET A 34 -5.07 -16.42 5.90
CA MET A 34 -5.29 -15.13 6.54
C MET A 34 -6.73 -14.99 7.06
N SER A 35 -7.72 -15.50 6.32
CA SER A 35 -9.12 -15.54 6.80
C SER A 35 -9.27 -16.40 8.05
N ARG A 36 -8.63 -17.58 8.08
CA ARG A 36 -8.60 -18.46 9.26
C ARG A 36 -7.97 -17.74 10.45
N MET A 37 -6.88 -17.00 10.25
CA MET A 37 -6.22 -16.22 11.29
C MET A 37 -7.10 -15.10 11.84
N VAL A 38 -7.73 -14.31 10.97
CA VAL A 38 -8.63 -13.21 11.40
C VAL A 38 -9.80 -13.74 12.21
N VAL A 39 -10.44 -14.82 11.76
CA VAL A 39 -11.55 -15.45 12.49
C VAL A 39 -11.08 -16.04 13.82
N ALA A 40 -9.93 -16.71 13.85
CA ALA A 40 -9.36 -17.26 15.09
C ALA A 40 -9.03 -16.18 16.12
N ASN A 41 -8.74 -14.96 15.67
CA ASN A 41 -8.49 -13.79 16.51
C ASN A 41 -9.76 -12.98 16.83
N GLY A 42 -10.95 -13.51 16.54
CA GLY A 42 -12.23 -12.88 16.87
C GLY A 42 -12.75 -11.87 15.85
N GLY A 43 -12.10 -11.76 14.69
CA GLY A 43 -12.59 -10.96 13.56
C GLY A 43 -13.82 -11.61 12.90
N PRO A 44 -14.64 -10.82 12.17
CA PRO A 44 -15.83 -11.33 11.52
C PRO A 44 -15.46 -12.21 10.32
N ALA A 45 -16.28 -13.22 9.99
CA ALA A 45 -16.01 -14.13 8.88
C ALA A 45 -16.07 -13.45 7.49
N ASN A 46 -16.80 -12.34 7.37
CA ASN A 46 -17.01 -11.58 6.14
C ASN A 46 -16.20 -10.27 6.08
N TRP A 47 -15.05 -10.22 6.76
CA TRP A 47 -14.19 -9.03 6.82
C TRP A 47 -13.54 -8.64 5.48
N ARG A 48 -13.50 -9.57 4.52
CA ARG A 48 -12.83 -9.41 3.21
C ARG A 48 -13.80 -9.55 2.05
N TYR A 49 -13.39 -9.07 0.88
CA TYR A 49 -14.08 -9.38 -0.36
C TYR A 49 -13.96 -10.88 -0.72
N PRO A 50 -15.04 -11.51 -1.21
CA PRO A 50 -14.94 -12.80 -1.89
C PRO A 50 -14.02 -12.72 -3.10
N ASP A 51 -13.38 -13.83 -3.46
CA ASP A 51 -12.40 -13.86 -4.54
C ASP A 51 -13.02 -13.47 -5.89
N GLU A 52 -14.26 -13.90 -6.15
CA GLU A 52 -15.02 -13.53 -7.36
C GLU A 52 -15.31 -12.02 -7.43
N MET A 53 -15.66 -11.39 -6.30
CA MET A 53 -15.90 -9.95 -6.23
C MET A 53 -14.62 -9.17 -6.51
N ARG A 54 -13.49 -9.61 -5.93
CA ARG A 54 -12.18 -8.97 -6.13
C ARG A 54 -11.71 -9.07 -7.58
N GLU A 55 -11.94 -10.22 -8.22
CA GLU A 55 -11.65 -10.40 -9.64
C GLU A 55 -12.56 -9.53 -10.52
N GLU A 56 -13.83 -9.38 -10.18
CA GLU A 56 -14.75 -8.47 -10.89
C GLU A 56 -14.30 -7.00 -10.75
N LEU A 57 -13.86 -6.58 -9.55
CA LEU A 57 -13.29 -5.26 -9.32
C LEU A 57 -12.04 -5.01 -10.16
N ARG A 58 -11.15 -6.02 -10.29
CA ARG A 58 -9.97 -5.96 -11.16
C ARG A 58 -10.35 -5.80 -12.62
N ARG A 59 -11.23 -6.66 -13.13
CA ARG A 59 -11.70 -6.60 -14.52
C ARG A 59 -12.38 -5.28 -14.84
N THR A 60 -13.17 -4.77 -13.90
CA THR A 60 -13.85 -3.47 -14.04
C THR A 60 -12.83 -2.34 -14.11
N ALA A 61 -11.83 -2.32 -13.22
CA ALA A 61 -10.79 -1.29 -13.22
C ALA A 61 -9.97 -1.29 -14.51
N LEU A 62 -9.69 -2.47 -15.08
CA LEU A 62 -8.91 -2.64 -16.30
C LEU A 62 -9.76 -2.63 -17.58
N ALA A 63 -11.07 -2.49 -17.49
CA ALA A 63 -11.97 -2.59 -18.63
C ALA A 63 -11.62 -1.55 -19.71
N GLY A 64 -11.45 -2.04 -20.95
CA GLY A 64 -11.12 -1.21 -22.11
C GLY A 64 -9.66 -0.72 -22.16
N ARG A 65 -8.81 -1.10 -21.21
CA ARG A 65 -7.38 -0.76 -21.21
C ARG A 65 -6.59 -1.78 -22.02
N GLN A 66 -5.61 -1.29 -22.78
CA GLN A 66 -4.72 -2.11 -23.60
C GLN A 66 -3.29 -1.64 -23.41
N GLY A 67 -2.34 -2.58 -23.49
CA GLY A 67 -0.92 -2.29 -23.34
C GLY A 67 -0.45 -2.37 -21.89
N ASP A 68 0.64 -1.67 -21.61
CA ASP A 68 1.29 -1.67 -20.30
C ASP A 68 0.42 -0.96 -19.26
N VAL A 69 0.53 -1.38 -17.99
CA VAL A 69 -0.12 -0.73 -16.85
C VAL A 69 0.95 -0.18 -15.93
N TRP A 70 0.80 1.08 -15.52
CA TRP A 70 1.61 1.64 -14.46
C TRP A 70 0.88 1.57 -13.13
N VAL A 71 1.57 1.18 -12.06
CA VAL A 71 1.03 1.10 -10.70
C VAL A 71 1.72 2.12 -9.82
N PHE A 72 0.96 2.95 -9.13
CA PHE A 72 1.51 3.90 -8.18
C PHE A 72 1.61 3.30 -6.78
N ALA A 73 2.81 3.32 -6.24
CA ALA A 73 3.15 2.85 -4.92
C ALA A 73 3.48 4.03 -4.01
N TYR A 74 2.76 4.14 -2.90
CA TYR A 74 2.88 5.22 -1.92
C TYR A 74 3.10 4.71 -0.49
N GLY A 75 3.22 3.41 -0.29
CA GLY A 75 3.39 2.77 1.01
C GLY A 75 4.22 1.51 0.86
N SER A 76 3.78 0.40 1.47
CA SER A 76 4.52 -0.86 1.44
C SER A 76 4.79 -1.42 0.03
N LEU A 77 3.93 -1.09 -0.94
CA LEU A 77 4.17 -1.42 -2.35
C LEU A 77 5.52 -0.89 -2.88
N MET A 78 6.08 0.16 -2.29
CA MET A 78 7.32 0.76 -2.79
C MET A 78 8.55 -0.14 -2.59
N TRP A 79 8.59 -0.91 -1.50
CA TRP A 79 9.74 -1.79 -1.18
C TRP A 79 9.40 -3.27 -1.26
N ASP A 80 8.12 -3.62 -1.21
CA ASP A 80 7.66 -4.99 -1.35
C ASP A 80 6.41 -4.94 -2.24
N PRO A 81 6.54 -4.84 -3.57
CA PRO A 81 5.38 -4.73 -4.47
C PRO A 81 4.69 -6.08 -4.70
N GLY A 82 5.44 -7.20 -4.66
CA GLY A 82 4.92 -8.54 -4.96
C GLY A 82 4.58 -8.77 -6.44
N ILE A 83 5.06 -7.89 -7.33
CA ILE A 83 4.80 -7.96 -8.77
C ILE A 83 6.09 -7.82 -9.60
N PHE A 84 6.12 -8.46 -10.75
CA PHE A 84 7.13 -8.20 -11.78
C PHE A 84 6.86 -6.86 -12.47
N PHE A 85 7.92 -6.11 -12.72
CA PHE A 85 7.87 -4.84 -13.43
C PHE A 85 9.09 -4.66 -14.33
N HIS A 86 8.92 -3.90 -15.41
CA HIS A 86 9.92 -3.67 -16.45
C HIS A 86 10.45 -2.23 -16.46
N GLU A 87 9.96 -1.40 -15.54
CA GLU A 87 10.43 -0.04 -15.31
C GLU A 87 9.95 0.47 -13.96
N VAL A 88 10.82 1.16 -13.22
CA VAL A 88 10.44 1.96 -12.06
C VAL A 88 10.83 3.41 -12.29
N ARG A 89 9.91 4.31 -11.95
CA ARG A 89 10.13 5.77 -11.94
C ARG A 89 9.74 6.35 -10.60
N ARG A 90 10.45 7.39 -10.15
CA ARG A 90 9.94 8.28 -9.11
C ARG A 90 8.77 9.05 -9.69
N ALA A 91 7.70 9.12 -8.93
CA ALA A 91 6.45 9.71 -9.38
C ALA A 91 5.85 10.59 -8.30
N ARG A 92 5.29 11.72 -8.73
CA ARG A 92 4.45 12.59 -7.89
C ARG A 92 3.01 12.47 -8.35
N LEU A 93 2.12 12.21 -7.42
CA LEU A 93 0.68 12.11 -7.65
C LEU A 93 0.00 13.40 -7.19
N PRO A 94 -0.29 14.37 -8.08
CA PRO A 94 -0.96 15.60 -7.71
C PRO A 94 -2.42 15.33 -7.31
N GLY A 95 -2.94 16.13 -6.36
CA GLY A 95 -4.33 16.02 -5.90
C GLY A 95 -4.58 14.92 -4.88
N TRP A 96 -3.54 14.19 -4.46
CA TRP A 96 -3.62 13.11 -3.47
C TRP A 96 -2.58 13.30 -2.37
N SER A 97 -2.92 12.98 -1.13
CA SER A 97 -2.04 13.09 0.03
C SER A 97 -2.01 11.76 0.76
N ARG A 98 -0.81 11.33 1.15
CA ARG A 98 -0.63 10.18 2.03
C ARG A 98 -1.08 10.55 3.45
N GLN A 99 -1.91 9.71 4.06
CA GLN A 99 -2.30 9.83 5.46
C GLN A 99 -2.36 8.46 6.13
N LEU A 100 -2.16 8.41 7.44
CA LEU A 100 -2.47 7.22 8.25
C LEU A 100 -3.97 7.15 8.57
N CYS A 101 -4.78 6.83 7.57
CA CYS A 101 -6.25 6.80 7.66
C CYS A 101 -6.86 5.39 7.61
N LEU A 102 -6.09 4.35 7.25
CA LEU A 102 -6.56 2.97 7.32
C LEU A 102 -6.48 2.48 8.77
N VAL A 103 -7.63 2.32 9.41
CA VAL A 103 -7.73 1.90 10.81
C VAL A 103 -7.94 0.40 10.89
N ASP A 104 -6.87 -0.32 11.20
CA ASP A 104 -6.90 -1.77 11.30
C ASP A 104 -7.42 -2.22 12.68
N ARG A 105 -8.57 -2.89 12.64
CA ARG A 105 -9.23 -3.52 13.78
C ARG A 105 -9.36 -5.03 13.62
N PHE A 106 -8.82 -5.61 12.55
CA PHE A 106 -9.09 -6.99 12.13
C PHE A 106 -7.93 -7.95 12.44
N GLY A 107 -6.90 -7.48 13.14
CA GLY A 107 -5.83 -8.33 13.67
C GLY A 107 -4.53 -8.27 12.88
N GLY A 108 -4.40 -7.45 11.83
CA GLY A 108 -3.14 -7.30 11.10
C GLY A 108 -2.09 -6.54 11.92
N ARG A 109 -2.39 -5.29 12.24
CA ARG A 109 -1.58 -4.35 13.04
C ARG A 109 -2.34 -3.75 14.23
N GLY A 110 -3.58 -4.16 14.43
CA GLY A 110 -4.41 -3.76 15.56
C GLY A 110 -5.61 -4.67 15.74
N THR A 111 -6.34 -4.47 16.84
CA THR A 111 -7.58 -5.17 17.20
C THR A 111 -8.70 -4.16 17.42
N PRO A 112 -9.96 -4.58 17.63
CA PRO A 112 -11.03 -3.63 17.94
C PRO A 112 -10.75 -2.80 19.21
N GLU A 113 -10.09 -3.38 20.21
CA GLU A 113 -9.74 -2.74 21.48
C GLU A 113 -8.48 -1.87 21.39
N ALA A 114 -7.54 -2.24 20.52
CA ALA A 114 -6.30 -1.52 20.27
C ALA A 114 -6.05 -1.38 18.75
N PRO A 115 -6.74 -0.43 18.08
CA PRO A 115 -6.62 -0.27 16.64
C PRO A 115 -5.22 0.15 16.21
N GLY A 116 -4.81 -0.29 15.02
CA GLY A 116 -3.57 0.13 14.36
C GLY A 116 -3.87 1.09 13.22
N LEU A 117 -2.84 1.81 12.76
CA LEU A 117 -2.94 2.70 11.62
C LEU A 117 -2.00 2.29 10.49
N MET A 118 -2.53 2.36 9.27
CA MET A 118 -1.81 2.14 8.02
C MET A 118 -2.08 3.27 7.03
N ALA A 119 -1.26 3.34 5.98
CA ALA A 119 -1.30 4.43 5.02
C ALA A 119 -2.48 4.28 4.05
N GLY A 120 -3.05 5.40 3.62
CA GLY A 120 -3.97 5.50 2.51
C GLY A 120 -3.74 6.80 1.74
N LEU A 121 -4.17 6.85 0.48
CA LEU A 121 -4.21 8.08 -0.31
C LEU A 121 -5.58 8.73 -0.18
N VAL A 122 -5.61 9.99 0.26
CA VAL A 122 -6.84 10.79 0.35
C VAL A 122 -6.75 12.01 -0.56
N PRO A 123 -7.87 12.63 -0.95
CA PRO A 123 -7.84 13.84 -1.78
C PRO A 123 -7.08 15.00 -1.10
N GLY A 124 -6.28 15.73 -1.88
CA GLY A 124 -5.59 16.97 -1.49
C GLY A 124 -4.08 16.93 -1.70
N GLY A 125 -3.44 18.09 -1.86
CA GLY A 125 -1.98 18.20 -1.90
C GLY A 125 -1.31 17.43 -3.04
N HIS A 126 -0.25 16.69 -2.71
CA HIS A 126 0.45 15.76 -3.60
C HIS A 126 1.10 14.64 -2.77
N CYS A 127 1.40 13.52 -3.42
CA CYS A 127 2.08 12.39 -2.81
C CYS A 127 3.26 11.95 -3.67
N ASP A 128 4.45 11.88 -3.08
CA ASP A 128 5.64 11.34 -3.73
C ASP A 128 5.74 9.84 -3.48
N GLY A 129 6.00 9.07 -4.53
CA GLY A 129 6.03 7.61 -4.52
C GLY A 129 6.85 7.04 -5.68
N LEU A 130 6.58 5.78 -6.02
CA LEU A 130 7.15 5.09 -7.18
C LEU A 130 6.03 4.69 -8.14
N ALA A 131 6.32 4.71 -9.44
CA ALA A 131 5.47 4.15 -10.47
C ALA A 131 6.18 2.93 -11.09
N PHE A 132 5.52 1.77 -11.05
CA PHE A 132 6.02 0.52 -11.63
C PHE A 132 5.28 0.20 -12.92
N ARG A 133 6.01 -0.02 -14.02
CA ARG A 133 5.43 -0.44 -15.30
C ARG A 133 5.37 -1.96 -15.39
N ILE A 134 4.17 -2.49 -15.53
CA ILE A 134 3.90 -3.89 -15.86
C ILE A 134 3.77 -3.99 -17.38
N ALA A 135 4.50 -4.93 -18.01
CA ALA A 135 4.42 -5.14 -19.44
C ALA A 135 3.06 -5.71 -19.83
N ALA A 136 2.54 -5.33 -21.00
CA ALA A 136 1.23 -5.78 -21.51
C ALA A 136 1.01 -7.30 -21.44
N SER A 137 2.06 -8.10 -21.66
CA SER A 137 2.00 -9.57 -21.60
C SER A 137 1.82 -10.14 -20.19
N GLU A 138 2.10 -9.34 -19.17
CA GLU A 138 2.09 -9.73 -17.75
C GLU A 138 0.96 -9.07 -16.95
N VAL A 139 0.26 -8.09 -17.54
CA VAL A 139 -0.82 -7.33 -16.87
C VAL A 139 -1.84 -8.25 -16.20
N GLU A 140 -2.25 -9.33 -16.86
CA GLU A 140 -3.25 -10.23 -16.30
C GLU A 140 -2.79 -10.87 -14.98
N GLU A 141 -1.61 -11.49 -14.99
CA GLU A 141 -1.04 -12.19 -13.82
C GLU A 141 -0.66 -11.21 -12.70
N GLU A 142 0.03 -10.13 -13.04
CA GLU A 142 0.57 -9.20 -12.04
C GLU A 142 -0.54 -8.36 -11.39
N THR A 143 -1.57 -7.99 -12.14
CA THR A 143 -2.73 -7.30 -11.54
C THR A 143 -3.59 -8.24 -10.71
N GLU A 144 -3.65 -9.54 -11.02
CA GLU A 144 -4.34 -10.51 -10.16
C GLU A 144 -3.71 -10.53 -8.75
N GLN A 145 -2.38 -10.64 -8.67
CA GLN A 145 -1.66 -10.65 -7.39
C GLN A 145 -1.75 -9.30 -6.67
N LEU A 146 -1.61 -8.20 -7.41
CA LEU A 146 -1.76 -6.86 -6.86
C LEU A 146 -3.15 -6.64 -6.24
N PHE A 147 -4.22 -7.06 -6.93
CA PHE A 147 -5.58 -6.93 -6.41
C PHE A 147 -5.82 -7.88 -5.24
N ARG A 148 -5.27 -9.10 -5.22
CA ARG A 148 -5.33 -10.01 -4.07
C ARG A 148 -4.82 -9.37 -2.77
N ARG A 149 -3.77 -8.57 -2.89
CA ARG A 149 -3.19 -7.80 -1.80
C ARG A 149 -3.98 -6.53 -1.46
N GLU A 150 -4.17 -5.63 -2.42
CA GLU A 150 -4.66 -4.27 -2.17
C GLU A 150 -6.19 -4.22 -2.07
N MET A 151 -6.90 -5.07 -2.81
CA MET A 151 -8.36 -5.16 -2.82
C MET A 151 -8.86 -6.36 -2.01
N LEU A 152 -8.15 -6.68 -0.92
CA LEU A 152 -8.51 -7.77 -0.02
C LEU A 152 -9.79 -7.44 0.76
N ALA A 153 -9.90 -6.22 1.28
CA ALA A 153 -11.02 -5.74 2.08
C ALA A 153 -11.53 -4.41 1.53
N PRO A 154 -12.75 -3.96 1.89
CA PRO A 154 -13.29 -2.66 1.46
C PRO A 154 -12.54 -1.48 2.10
N CYS A 155 -11.29 -1.22 1.69
CA CYS A 155 -10.48 -0.09 2.18
C CYS A 155 -10.00 0.83 1.07
N TYR A 156 -9.87 0.33 -0.16
CA TYR A 156 -9.37 1.11 -1.28
C TYR A 156 -10.28 1.01 -2.51
N LEU A 157 -10.16 2.02 -3.38
CA LEU A 157 -10.74 2.08 -4.72
C LEU A 157 -9.61 2.10 -5.77
N PRO A 158 -9.64 1.20 -6.78
CA PRO A 158 -8.69 1.27 -7.88
C PRO A 158 -9.02 2.47 -8.79
N THR A 159 -8.08 3.41 -8.90
CA THR A 159 -8.28 4.68 -9.61
C THR A 159 -7.13 4.95 -10.57
N PHE A 160 -7.46 5.15 -11.85
CA PHE A 160 -6.50 5.65 -12.84
C PHE A 160 -6.41 7.17 -12.74
N THR A 161 -5.20 7.70 -12.59
CA THR A 161 -4.95 9.14 -12.42
C THR A 161 -3.56 9.50 -12.97
N PRO A 162 -3.32 10.73 -13.46
CA PRO A 162 -2.00 11.12 -13.96
C PRO A 162 -0.99 11.26 -12.82
N ALA A 163 0.23 10.78 -13.05
CA ALA A 163 1.39 10.98 -12.19
C ALA A 163 2.52 11.66 -12.96
N GLU A 164 3.16 12.63 -12.32
CA GLU A 164 4.29 13.36 -12.86
C GLU A 164 5.59 12.58 -12.61
N THR A 165 6.36 12.30 -13.67
CA THR A 165 7.71 11.70 -13.57
C THR A 165 8.73 12.56 -14.30
N ALA A 166 10.02 12.35 -14.05
CA ALA A 166 11.08 13.07 -14.75
C ALA A 166 11.10 12.76 -16.26
N GLU A 167 10.59 11.59 -16.63
CA GLU A 167 10.45 11.09 -17.99
C GLU A 167 9.14 11.54 -18.67
N GLY A 168 8.32 12.33 -17.99
CA GLY A 168 7.01 12.81 -18.46
C GLY A 168 5.85 12.28 -17.64
N GLU A 169 4.65 12.78 -17.92
CA GLU A 169 3.43 12.30 -17.27
C GLU A 169 3.10 10.87 -17.72
N VAL A 170 2.72 10.02 -16.76
CA VAL A 170 2.18 8.67 -17.01
C VAL A 170 0.87 8.51 -16.26
N GLU A 171 -0.09 7.81 -16.85
CA GLU A 171 -1.31 7.44 -16.15
C GLU A 171 -1.05 6.19 -15.30
N VAL A 172 -1.39 6.24 -14.02
CA VAL A 172 -1.12 5.17 -13.05
C VAL A 172 -2.41 4.65 -12.43
N LEU A 173 -2.46 3.35 -12.19
CA LEU A 173 -3.39 2.73 -11.26
C LEU A 173 -2.91 2.98 -9.83
N ALA A 174 -3.69 3.75 -9.06
CA ALA A 174 -3.50 3.98 -7.64
C ALA A 174 -4.66 3.37 -6.84
N PHE A 175 -4.36 2.80 -5.67
CA PHE A 175 -5.37 2.34 -4.71
C PHE A 175 -5.62 3.45 -3.71
N VAL A 176 -6.69 4.21 -3.90
CA VAL A 176 -7.02 5.38 -3.06
C VAL A 176 -7.97 4.98 -1.94
N ALA A 177 -7.89 5.64 -0.78
CA ALA A 177 -8.70 5.32 0.37
C ALA A 177 -10.20 5.51 0.07
N ASP A 178 -11.01 4.50 0.41
CA ASP A 178 -12.47 4.54 0.29
C ASP A 178 -13.09 5.09 1.59
N ASP A 179 -13.38 6.39 1.61
CA ASP A 179 -13.98 7.08 2.76
C ASP A 179 -15.45 6.71 3.02
N SER A 180 -16.06 5.88 2.16
CA SER A 180 -17.40 5.34 2.38
C SER A 180 -17.43 4.14 3.35
N THR A 181 -16.25 3.66 3.75
CA THR A 181 -16.08 2.43 4.53
C THR A 181 -15.66 2.72 5.97
N GLU A 182 -16.03 1.85 6.91
CA GLU A 182 -15.63 2.00 8.33
C GLU A 182 -14.13 1.74 8.57
N MET A 183 -13.40 1.24 7.57
CA MET A 183 -11.96 1.01 7.66
C MET A 183 -11.14 2.28 7.41
N ILE A 184 -11.73 3.29 6.76
CA ILE A 184 -11.05 4.54 6.46
C ILE A 184 -11.60 5.64 7.35
N GLU A 185 -10.77 6.16 8.25
CA GLU A 185 -11.10 7.32 9.08
C GLU A 185 -10.14 8.46 8.75
N THR A 186 -10.62 9.39 7.93
CA THR A 186 -9.88 10.62 7.62
C THR A 186 -10.05 11.65 8.74
N GLY A 187 -9.05 12.51 8.93
CA GLY A 187 -9.14 13.58 9.93
C GLY A 187 -9.08 13.13 11.39
N LEU A 188 -8.52 11.93 11.66
CA LEU A 188 -8.29 11.46 13.02
C LEU A 188 -7.49 12.49 13.84
N PRO A 189 -7.94 12.90 15.05
CA PRO A 189 -7.19 13.80 15.89
C PRO A 189 -5.78 13.25 16.17
N ARG A 190 -4.77 14.12 16.15
CA ARG A 190 -3.35 13.73 16.35
C ARG A 190 -3.16 12.82 17.57
N GLN A 191 -3.78 13.16 18.70
CA GLN A 191 -3.71 12.35 19.92
C GLN A 191 -4.30 10.94 19.78
N THR A 192 -5.34 10.79 18.94
CA THR A 192 -5.90 9.47 18.61
C THR A 192 -4.94 8.68 17.72
N GLN A 193 -4.33 9.32 16.72
CA GLN A 193 -3.32 8.66 15.88
C GLN A 193 -2.16 8.14 16.74
N ILE A 194 -1.62 8.99 17.62
CA ILE A 194 -0.55 8.60 18.55
C ILE A 194 -0.97 7.41 19.41
N ARG A 195 -2.17 7.43 19.99
CA ARG A 195 -2.67 6.33 20.83
C ARG A 195 -2.76 5.03 20.04
N TYR A 196 -3.40 5.04 18.87
CA TYR A 196 -3.55 3.86 18.02
C TYR A 196 -2.18 3.29 17.61
N ILE A 197 -1.25 4.14 17.19
CA ILE A 197 0.09 3.69 16.77
C ILE A 197 0.86 3.11 17.96
N ALA A 198 0.78 3.73 19.13
CA ALA A 198 1.46 3.28 20.34
C ALA A 198 0.94 1.94 20.87
N SER A 199 -0.37 1.68 20.77
CA SER A 199 -1.01 0.47 21.33
C SER A 199 -1.27 -0.65 20.33
N GLY A 200 -1.42 -0.31 19.04
CA GLY A 200 -1.88 -1.23 18.01
C GLY A 200 -0.91 -2.38 17.78
N ARG A 201 -1.41 -3.61 17.90
CA ARG A 201 -0.65 -4.85 17.67
C ARG A 201 -1.52 -5.93 17.05
N GLY A 202 -0.97 -6.61 16.05
CA GLY A 202 -1.59 -7.76 15.42
C GLY A 202 -0.58 -8.80 14.95
N THR A 203 -1.01 -9.68 14.06
CA THR A 203 -0.23 -10.80 13.51
C THR A 203 0.91 -10.35 12.59
N LEU A 204 0.82 -9.15 12.01
CA LEU A 204 1.83 -8.53 11.15
C LEU A 204 2.77 -7.59 11.94
N GLY A 205 2.73 -7.66 13.27
CA GLY A 205 3.49 -6.81 14.18
C GLY A 205 2.68 -5.62 14.72
N THR A 206 3.39 -4.62 15.23
CA THR A 206 2.79 -3.41 15.80
C THR A 206 2.55 -2.32 14.75
N SER A 207 1.64 -1.40 15.05
CA SER A 207 1.44 -0.19 14.25
C SER A 207 2.64 0.76 14.33
N LEU A 208 3.37 0.77 15.45
CA LEU A 208 4.63 1.52 15.59
C LEU A 208 5.74 0.97 14.70
N GLU A 209 5.93 -0.36 14.65
CA GLU A 209 6.90 -0.99 13.74
C GLU A 209 6.57 -0.69 12.27
N TYR A 210 5.28 -0.64 11.92
CA TYR A 210 4.86 -0.21 10.59
C TYR A 210 5.27 1.22 10.28
N LEU A 211 4.92 2.19 11.14
CA LEU A 211 5.25 3.59 10.91
C LEU A 211 6.77 3.80 10.84
N ALA A 212 7.51 3.19 11.77
CA ALA A 212 8.97 3.25 11.77
C ALA A 212 9.54 2.68 10.46
N GLY A 213 9.03 1.52 10.03
CA GLY A 213 9.41 0.90 8.77
C GLY A 213 9.11 1.78 7.55
N VAL A 214 7.94 2.41 7.48
CA VAL A 214 7.58 3.35 6.40
C VAL A 214 8.59 4.51 6.33
N VAL A 215 8.86 5.16 7.46
CA VAL A 215 9.79 6.28 7.53
C VAL A 215 11.22 5.87 7.13
N ASP A 216 11.68 4.71 7.57
CA ASP A 216 13.02 4.21 7.24
C ASP A 216 13.15 3.87 5.74
N HIS A 217 12.11 3.27 5.14
CA HIS A 217 12.09 3.03 3.68
C HIS A 217 12.02 4.33 2.88
N PHE A 218 11.26 5.32 3.34
CA PHE A 218 11.19 6.61 2.65
C PHE A 218 12.55 7.32 2.67
N ARG A 219 13.23 7.34 3.81
CA ARG A 219 14.61 7.85 3.89
C ARG A 219 15.56 7.09 2.99
N ALA A 220 15.46 5.75 2.96
CA ALA A 220 16.24 4.90 2.07
C ALA A 220 15.98 5.18 0.57
N PHE A 221 14.76 5.62 0.24
CA PHE A 221 14.37 6.07 -1.09
C PHE A 221 14.59 7.58 -1.30
N GLY A 222 15.08 8.35 -0.34
CA GLY A 222 15.25 9.80 -0.48
C GLY A 222 13.92 10.57 -0.57
N ILE A 223 12.85 10.03 0.00
CA ILE A 223 11.56 10.69 0.18
C ILE A 223 11.49 11.21 1.62
N HIS A 224 11.14 12.49 1.76
CA HIS A 224 10.94 13.12 3.06
C HIS A 224 9.44 13.35 3.27
N ASP A 225 8.93 12.84 4.38
CA ASP A 225 7.51 12.96 4.75
C ASP A 225 7.44 13.53 6.17
N ASP A 226 7.44 14.86 6.27
CA ASP A 226 7.53 15.59 7.55
C ASP A 226 6.37 15.22 8.50
N GLU A 227 5.20 14.87 7.95
CA GLU A 227 4.05 14.46 8.74
C GLU A 227 4.34 13.15 9.47
N LEU A 228 4.75 12.12 8.73
CA LEU A 228 5.02 10.79 9.28
C LEU A 228 6.25 10.79 10.18
N GLU A 229 7.29 11.56 9.82
CA GLU A 229 8.49 11.73 10.65
C GLU A 229 8.17 12.42 11.99
N GLY A 230 7.35 13.46 11.96
CA GLY A 230 6.85 14.12 13.17
C GLY A 230 6.02 13.16 14.03
N LEU A 231 5.12 12.39 13.40
CA LEU A 231 4.25 11.45 14.10
C LEU A 231 5.06 10.35 14.81
N LEU A 232 6.06 9.80 14.12
CA LEU A 232 6.95 8.80 14.69
C LEU A 232 7.70 9.35 15.91
N THR A 233 8.14 10.59 15.86
CA THR A 233 8.83 11.27 16.96
C THR A 233 7.91 11.44 18.18
N GLU A 234 6.67 11.89 17.95
CA GLU A 234 5.66 12.06 19.00
C GLU A 234 5.31 10.72 19.68
N VAL A 235 5.11 9.65 18.90
CA VAL A 235 4.80 8.31 19.43
C VAL A 235 5.96 7.75 20.25
N ARG A 236 7.20 7.89 19.75
CA ARG A 236 8.40 7.44 20.48
C ARG A 236 8.59 8.18 21.80
N THR A 237 8.24 9.46 21.85
CA THR A 237 8.32 10.26 23.09
C THR A 237 7.31 9.78 24.15
N LEU A 238 6.13 9.33 23.73
CA LEU A 238 5.11 8.81 24.64
C LEU A 238 5.41 7.38 25.15
N THR A 239 6.16 6.60 24.38
CA THR A 239 6.45 5.18 24.66
C THR A 239 7.82 4.94 25.33
N ALA A 240 8.66 5.97 25.41
CA ALA A 240 9.93 5.98 26.15
C ALA A 240 9.72 6.13 27.67
#